data_AF-A0A7L3HPB3-F1
#
_entry.id   AF-A0A7L3HPB3-F1
#
_cell.length_a   1.000
_cell.length_b   1.000
_cell.length_c   1.000
_cell.angle_alpha   90.00
_cell.angle_beta   90.00
_cell.angle_gamma   90.00
#
_symmetry.space_group_name_H-M   'P 1'
#
loop_
_entity.id
_entity.type
_entity.pdbx_description
1 polymer ?
#
loop_
_entity_poly.entity_id
_entity_poly.type
_entity_poly.pdbx_seq_one_letter_code
_entity_poly.pdbx_strand_id
1 'polypeptide(L)'
;MLHFADSLTFSGRKVVAAWAALPFPALSGSSLPDILSAHQQDRPWKLLSSCREQKVSCCFAQSVVLRGICQEKSSSCPGQPRSPLHSSESPEQVLQQFLHTQFPGAFSTSHVLQQPCDTRPPFPQFFSPLLTRRGFLLDKAQGFSSAG
;
A
#
# COMPACT_ATOMS: atom_id res chain seq x y z
N MET A 1 3.94 -14.67 14.65
CA MET A 1 2.90 -14.61 13.60
C MET A 1 1.56 -15.21 14.03
N LEU A 2 1.50 -16.22 14.93
CA LEU A 2 0.23 -16.78 15.44
C LEU A 2 -0.69 -15.72 16.07
N HIS A 3 -0.17 -14.90 16.99
CA HIS A 3 -0.94 -13.92 17.77
C HIS A 3 -1.74 -12.88 16.96
N PHE A 4 -1.28 -12.55 15.75
CA PHE A 4 -1.94 -11.55 14.91
C PHE A 4 -3.17 -12.11 14.21
N ALA A 5 -3.06 -13.34 13.67
CA ALA A 5 -4.22 -14.03 13.10
C ALA A 5 -5.28 -14.24 14.19
N ASP A 6 -4.86 -14.61 15.40
CA ASP A 6 -5.75 -14.78 16.56
C ASP A 6 -6.52 -13.48 16.90
N SER A 7 -5.86 -12.32 16.78
CA SER A 7 -6.45 -11.00 17.00
C SER A 7 -7.53 -10.64 15.96
N LEU A 8 -7.43 -11.18 14.76
CA LEU A 8 -8.44 -11.00 13.70
C LEU A 8 -9.59 -12.01 13.81
N THR A 9 -9.42 -13.06 14.61
CA THR A 9 -10.41 -14.13 14.83
C THR A 9 -11.29 -13.92 16.07
N PHE A 10 -11.77 -12.69 16.28
CA PHE A 10 -12.65 -12.37 17.40
C PHE A 10 -14.02 -13.07 17.30
N SER A 11 -14.50 -13.63 18.41
CA SER A 11 -15.82 -14.30 18.52
C SER A 11 -15.97 -15.52 17.59
N GLY A 12 -14.88 -16.27 17.38
CA GLY A 12 -14.90 -17.49 16.55
C GLY A 12 -14.92 -17.24 15.03
N ARG A 13 -14.82 -15.97 14.60
CA ARG A 13 -14.64 -15.60 13.20
C ARG A 13 -13.27 -16.03 12.71
N LYS A 14 -13.11 -16.26 11.40
CA LYS A 14 -11.83 -16.64 10.78
C LYS A 14 -11.39 -15.61 9.76
N VAL A 15 -10.08 -15.46 9.56
CA VAL A 15 -9.53 -14.67 8.45
C VAL A 15 -9.88 -15.37 7.15
N VAL A 16 -10.59 -14.67 6.26
CA VAL A 16 -11.13 -15.26 5.01
C VAL A 16 -10.23 -14.96 3.80
N ALA A 17 -9.41 -13.90 3.87
CA ALA A 17 -8.65 -13.44 2.74
C ALA A 17 -7.39 -12.67 3.15
N ALA A 18 -6.40 -12.70 2.26
CA ALA A 18 -5.18 -11.92 2.33
C ALA A 18 -4.94 -11.25 0.99
N TRP A 19 -4.51 -9.99 1.02
CA TRP A 19 -4.21 -9.19 -0.17
C TRP A 19 -2.76 -8.69 -0.11
N ALA A 20 -2.15 -8.49 -1.27
CA ALA A 20 -0.83 -7.87 -1.35
C ALA A 20 -0.66 -7.05 -2.62
N ALA A 21 0.22 -6.05 -2.53
CA ALA A 21 0.79 -5.33 -3.66
C ALA A 21 2.31 -5.40 -3.54
N LEU A 22 2.98 -5.95 -4.54
CA LEU A 22 4.44 -6.09 -4.53
C LEU A 22 4.98 -5.99 -5.97
N PRO A 23 5.56 -4.84 -6.39
CA PRO A 23 5.68 -3.61 -5.61
C PRO A 23 4.33 -2.88 -5.42
N PHE A 24 4.28 -1.97 -4.46
CA PHE A 24 3.17 -1.02 -4.36
C PHE A 24 3.26 -0.01 -5.52
N PRO A 25 2.13 0.36 -6.18
CA PRO A 25 2.12 1.17 -7.40
C PRO A 25 2.35 2.67 -7.11
N ALA A 26 3.49 3.01 -6.49
CA ALA A 26 3.88 4.39 -6.24
C ALA A 26 4.77 4.94 -7.36
N LEU A 27 4.29 5.91 -8.13
CA LEU A 27 5.10 6.63 -9.12
C LEU A 27 6.00 7.66 -8.43
N SER A 28 7.23 7.81 -8.94
CA SER A 28 8.14 8.86 -8.45
C SER A 28 7.53 10.25 -8.66
N GLY A 29 7.68 11.13 -7.68
CA GLY A 29 7.06 12.46 -7.62
C GLY A 29 5.66 12.47 -7.00
N SER A 30 5.04 11.30 -6.75
CA SER A 30 3.71 11.21 -6.17
C SER A 30 3.76 11.08 -4.65
N SER A 31 2.84 11.77 -3.95
CA SER A 31 2.66 11.56 -2.52
C SER A 31 1.72 10.39 -2.24
N LEU A 32 1.75 9.86 -1.01
CA LEU A 32 0.86 8.77 -0.59
C LEU A 32 -0.64 9.12 -0.80
N PRO A 33 -1.13 10.33 -0.45
CA PRO A 33 -2.47 10.77 -0.80
C PRO A 33 -2.77 10.72 -2.31
N ASP A 34 -1.83 11.16 -3.16
CA ASP A 34 -2.03 11.15 -4.61
C ASP A 34 -2.25 9.71 -5.12
N ILE A 35 -1.38 8.80 -4.69
CA ILE A 35 -1.42 7.39 -5.10
C ILE A 35 -2.72 6.74 -4.66
N LEU A 36 -3.10 6.91 -3.39
CA LEU A 36 -4.35 6.32 -2.87
C LEU A 36 -5.60 6.97 -3.46
N SER A 37 -5.56 8.26 -3.78
CA SER A 37 -6.67 8.96 -4.44
C SER A 37 -6.92 8.47 -5.86
N ALA A 38 -5.87 8.08 -6.60
CA ALA A 38 -5.99 7.44 -7.91
C ALA A 38 -6.66 6.06 -7.84
N HIS A 39 -6.64 5.43 -6.66
CA HIS A 39 -7.17 4.09 -6.38
C HIS A 39 -8.48 4.10 -5.59
N GLN A 40 -9.29 5.15 -5.69
CA GLN A 40 -10.56 5.24 -4.95
C GLN A 40 -11.61 4.20 -5.38
N GLN A 41 -11.62 3.76 -6.64
CA GLN A 41 -12.58 2.78 -7.15
C GLN A 41 -12.03 1.35 -7.19
N ASP A 42 -10.71 1.19 -7.23
CA ASP A 42 -10.07 -0.12 -7.23
C ASP A 42 -8.83 -0.11 -6.33
N ARG A 43 -8.68 -1.17 -5.53
CA ARG A 43 -7.64 -1.24 -4.49
C ARG A 43 -6.27 -1.46 -5.15
N PRO A 44 -5.19 -0.85 -4.62
CA PRO A 44 -3.85 -1.02 -5.19
C PRO A 44 -3.25 -2.42 -4.96
N TRP A 45 -3.92 -3.28 -4.18
CA TRP A 45 -3.50 -4.64 -3.84
C TRP A 45 -4.47 -5.70 -4.36
N LYS A 46 -3.92 -6.89 -4.66
CA LYS A 46 -4.65 -8.02 -5.24
C LYS A 46 -4.82 -9.14 -4.21
N LEU A 47 -5.90 -9.90 -4.37
CA LEU A 47 -6.17 -11.07 -3.53
C LEU A 47 -5.11 -12.15 -3.80
N LEU A 48 -4.57 -12.73 -2.72
CA LEU A 48 -3.55 -13.79 -2.80
C LEU A 48 -4.16 -15.19 -3.01
N SER A 49 -5.44 -15.36 -2.68
CA SER A 49 -6.16 -16.61 -2.94
C SER A 49 -6.76 -16.61 -4.34
N SER A 50 -6.87 -17.81 -4.91
CA SER A 50 -7.58 -18.05 -6.18
C SER A 50 -9.11 -18.03 -6.03
N CYS A 51 -9.61 -17.85 -4.80
CA CYS A 51 -11.04 -17.74 -4.53
C CYS A 51 -11.57 -16.49 -5.23
N ARG A 52 -12.58 -16.66 -6.08
CA ARG A 52 -13.21 -15.54 -6.78
C ARG A 52 -13.69 -14.55 -5.74
N GLU A 53 -13.32 -13.29 -5.90
CA GLU A 53 -13.84 -12.23 -5.06
C GLU A 53 -15.37 -12.25 -5.13
N GLN A 54 -16.00 -12.79 -4.09
CA GLN A 54 -17.43 -12.67 -3.95
C GLN A 54 -17.70 -11.19 -3.66
N LYS A 55 -18.69 -10.59 -4.33
CA LYS A 55 -19.22 -9.25 -4.01
C LYS A 55 -19.90 -9.21 -2.62
N VAL A 56 -19.45 -10.06 -1.69
CA VAL A 56 -20.15 -10.45 -0.47
C VAL A 56 -19.52 -9.73 0.71
N SER A 57 -20.36 -8.82 1.23
CA SER A 57 -20.50 -8.34 2.60
C SER A 57 -19.25 -7.93 3.37
N CYS A 58 -19.20 -6.62 3.62
CA CYS A 58 -18.54 -5.95 4.75
C CYS A 58 -17.36 -6.70 5.38
N CYS A 59 -16.14 -6.26 5.03
CA CYS A 59 -14.98 -6.48 5.87
C CYS A 59 -15.35 -6.12 7.32
N PHE A 60 -15.26 -7.10 8.24
CA PHE A 60 -15.54 -6.85 9.64
C PHE A 60 -14.33 -6.21 10.34
N ALA A 61 -13.15 -6.76 10.07
CA ALA A 61 -11.90 -6.25 10.56
C ALA A 61 -10.80 -6.45 9.50
N GLN A 62 -9.88 -5.52 9.43
CA GLN A 62 -8.70 -5.60 8.57
C GLN A 62 -7.49 -4.99 9.26
N SER A 63 -6.32 -5.46 8.83
CA SER A 63 -5.06 -4.87 9.19
C SER A 63 -4.22 -4.74 7.93
N VAL A 64 -3.74 -3.53 7.68
CA VAL A 64 -3.00 -3.18 6.47
C VAL A 64 -1.66 -2.59 6.86
N VAL A 65 -0.61 -3.13 6.26
CA VAL A 65 0.76 -2.67 6.45
C VAL A 65 1.28 -2.18 5.11
N LEU A 66 1.64 -0.90 5.05
CA LEU A 66 2.38 -0.32 3.95
C LEU A 66 3.84 -0.22 4.35
N ARG A 67 4.74 -0.81 3.56
CA ARG A 67 6.16 -0.88 3.91
C ARG A 67 7.06 -0.43 2.76
N GLY A 68 8.17 0.23 3.11
CA GLY A 68 9.27 0.53 2.21
C GLY A 68 9.06 1.76 1.34
N ILE A 69 7.99 2.53 1.54
CA ILE A 69 7.73 3.78 0.83
C ILE A 69 8.23 4.92 1.69
N CYS A 70 9.26 5.61 1.22
CA CYS A 70 9.77 6.81 1.86
C CYS A 70 8.86 7.99 1.51
N GLN A 71 8.67 8.96 2.42
CA GLN A 71 7.94 10.17 2.05
C GLN A 71 8.71 10.93 0.96
N GLU A 72 8.06 11.16 -0.18
CA GLU A 72 8.48 12.19 -1.11
C GLU A 72 7.75 13.48 -0.78
N LYS A 73 8.51 14.59 -0.84
CA LYS A 73 7.91 15.92 -0.72
C LYS A 73 7.07 16.11 -1.97
N SER A 74 5.75 16.21 -1.81
CA SER A 74 4.86 16.49 -2.93
C SER A 74 5.29 17.80 -3.59
N SER A 75 5.72 17.75 -4.85
CA SER A 75 5.74 18.92 -5.70
C SER A 75 4.30 19.17 -6.18
N SER A 76 3.38 19.42 -5.25
CA SER A 76 1.98 19.70 -5.62
C SER A 76 1.96 20.94 -6.50
N CYS A 77 1.56 20.77 -7.76
CA CYS A 77 1.30 21.90 -8.63
C CYS A 77 0.11 22.69 -8.06
N PRO A 78 0.20 24.01 -7.90
CA PRO A 78 -0.91 24.83 -7.43
C PRO A 78 -2.07 24.74 -8.45
N GLY A 79 -3.16 24.06 -8.07
CA GLY A 79 -4.36 23.92 -8.91
C GLY A 79 -4.98 22.51 -8.95
N GLN A 80 -4.32 21.48 -8.41
CA GLN A 80 -4.86 20.12 -8.42
C GLN A 80 -5.97 19.96 -7.36
N PRO A 81 -7.13 19.32 -7.68
CA PRO A 81 -8.19 19.09 -6.71
C PRO A 81 -7.67 18.20 -5.59
N ARG A 82 -7.56 18.77 -4.38
CA ARG A 82 -7.05 18.08 -3.21
C ARG A 82 -8.10 17.07 -2.76
N SER A 83 -7.79 15.78 -2.88
CA SER A 83 -8.59 14.73 -2.27
C SER A 83 -8.66 14.92 -0.74
N PRO A 84 -9.70 14.41 -0.05
CA PRO A 84 -9.81 14.51 1.41
C PRO A 84 -8.62 13.90 2.17
N LEU A 85 -7.83 13.04 1.52
CA LEU A 85 -6.62 12.43 2.05
C LEU A 85 -5.45 13.43 2.21
N HIS A 86 -5.48 14.58 1.53
CA HIS A 86 -4.43 15.61 1.68
C HIS A 86 -4.57 16.45 2.94
N SER A 87 -5.68 16.34 3.66
CA SER A 87 -5.88 17.04 4.93
C SER A 87 -5.24 16.32 6.11
N SER A 88 -4.79 15.07 5.94
CA SER A 88 -4.16 14.28 7.00
C SER A 88 -2.69 14.67 7.18
N GLU A 89 -2.22 14.70 8.43
CA GLU A 89 -0.85 15.12 8.74
C GLU A 89 0.16 13.96 8.77
N SER A 90 -0.32 12.71 8.95
CA SER A 90 0.53 11.51 8.98
C SER A 90 0.17 10.49 7.89
N PRO A 91 1.15 9.73 7.36
CA PRO A 91 0.89 8.71 6.35
C PRO A 91 0.01 7.57 6.88
N GLU A 92 0.07 7.28 8.19
CA GLU A 92 -0.82 6.33 8.84
C GLU A 92 -2.27 6.83 8.83
N GLN A 93 -2.51 8.12 9.10
CA GLN A 93 -3.84 8.72 9.02
C GLN A 93 -4.38 8.70 7.59
N VAL A 94 -3.53 9.02 6.60
CA VAL A 94 -3.89 8.92 5.17
C VAL A 94 -4.37 7.51 4.84
N LEU A 95 -3.59 6.49 5.22
CA LEU A 95 -3.93 5.09 4.98
C LEU A 95 -5.22 4.69 5.73
N GLN A 96 -5.37 5.11 6.99
CA GLN A 96 -6.56 4.84 7.79
C GLN A 96 -7.83 5.44 7.17
N GLN A 97 -7.76 6.69 6.69
CA GLN A 97 -8.88 7.38 6.06
C GLN A 97 -9.26 6.74 4.71
N PHE A 98 -8.27 6.29 3.93
CA PHE A 98 -8.50 5.52 2.72
C PHE A 98 -9.25 4.21 3.04
N LEU A 99 -8.80 3.45 4.03
CA LEU A 99 -9.44 2.19 4.44
C LEU A 99 -10.87 2.40 4.96
N HIS A 100 -11.11 3.48 5.70
CA HIS A 100 -12.45 3.81 6.17
C HIS A 100 -13.39 4.17 5.02
N THR A 101 -12.89 4.81 3.96
CA THR A 101 -13.67 5.12 2.76
C THR A 101 -14.02 3.85 1.99
N GLN A 102 -13.09 2.89 1.90
CA GLN A 102 -13.31 1.60 1.24
C GLN A 102 -14.20 0.65 2.06
N PHE A 103 -14.11 0.70 3.39
CA PHE A 103 -14.78 -0.20 4.31
C PHE A 103 -15.30 0.55 5.57
N PRO A 104 -16.39 1.34 5.44
CA PRO A 104 -16.85 2.25 6.50
C PRO A 104 -17.30 1.55 7.79
N GLY A 105 -17.69 0.27 7.71
CA GLY A 105 -18.09 -0.55 8.87
C GLY A 105 -16.98 -1.45 9.43
N ALA A 106 -15.77 -1.42 8.88
CA ALA A 106 -14.69 -2.32 9.27
C ALA A 106 -13.82 -1.73 10.38
N PHE A 107 -13.49 -2.53 11.39
CA PHE A 107 -12.40 -2.22 12.30
C PHE A 107 -11.07 -2.32 11.56
N SER A 108 -10.47 -1.16 11.27
CA SER A 108 -9.27 -1.08 10.44
C SER A 108 -8.09 -0.62 11.28
N THR A 109 -7.01 -1.39 11.27
CA THR A 109 -5.70 -0.95 11.77
C THR A 109 -4.73 -0.77 10.61
N SER A 110 -3.98 0.34 10.62
CA SER A 110 -3.08 0.73 9.54
C SER A 110 -1.70 1.06 10.10
N HIS A 111 -0.66 0.53 9.46
CA HIS A 111 0.72 0.82 9.82
C HIS A 111 1.53 1.17 8.58
N VAL A 112 2.28 2.27 8.64
CA VAL A 112 3.21 2.67 7.59
C VAL A 112 4.64 2.54 8.13
N LEU A 113 5.46 1.75 7.44
CA LEU A 113 6.85 1.48 7.80
C LEU A 113 7.76 1.97 6.67
N GLN A 114 8.58 2.99 6.94
CA GLN A 114 9.50 3.49 5.91
C GLN A 114 10.63 2.49 5.57
N GLN A 115 10.96 1.60 6.51
CA GLN A 115 12.00 0.59 6.32
C GLN A 115 11.64 -0.36 5.17
N PRO A 116 12.53 -0.57 4.19
CA PRO A 116 12.32 -1.60 3.16
C PRO A 116 12.37 -3.01 3.75
N CYS A 117 11.85 -3.99 3.01
CA CYS A 117 12.06 -5.40 3.35
C CYS A 117 13.52 -5.79 3.13
N ASP A 118 14.13 -6.46 4.12
CA ASP A 118 15.46 -7.06 3.97
C ASP A 118 15.36 -8.29 3.06
N THR A 119 15.98 -8.23 1.89
CA THR A 119 16.09 -9.35 0.95
C THR A 119 17.54 -9.79 0.92
N ARG A 120 17.86 -10.88 1.62
CA ARG A 120 19.20 -11.47 1.63
C ARG A 120 19.37 -12.47 0.48
N PRO A 121 20.57 -12.61 -0.10
CA PRO A 121 20.85 -13.73 -0.98
C PRO A 121 20.45 -15.05 -0.30
N PRO A 122 19.79 -15.99 -1.00
CA PRO A 122 19.57 -16.04 -2.46
C PRO A 122 18.21 -15.49 -2.94
N PHE A 123 17.66 -14.43 -2.32
CA PHE A 123 16.36 -13.88 -2.72
C PHE A 123 16.32 -13.49 -4.21
N PRO A 124 15.31 -13.96 -4.99
CA PRO A 124 15.26 -13.72 -6.42
C PRO A 124 15.04 -12.24 -6.77
N GLN A 125 15.74 -11.75 -7.79
CA GLN A 125 15.51 -10.42 -8.34
C GLN A 125 14.33 -10.47 -9.34
N PHE A 126 13.09 -10.41 -8.84
CA PHE A 126 11.90 -10.29 -9.69
C PHE A 126 11.39 -8.86 -9.85
N PHE A 127 12.02 -7.87 -9.19
CA PHE A 127 11.66 -6.47 -9.34
C PHE A 127 12.27 -5.84 -10.59
N SER A 128 11.47 -5.04 -11.29
CA SER A 128 11.92 -4.22 -12.42
C SER A 128 13.03 -3.26 -11.99
N PRO A 129 14.04 -2.98 -12.85
CA PRO A 129 15.05 -1.95 -12.59
C PRO A 129 14.44 -0.53 -12.47
N LEU A 130 13.16 -0.35 -12.82
CA LEU A 130 12.41 0.89 -12.60
C LEU A 130 12.02 1.10 -11.14
N LEU A 131 12.07 0.07 -10.29
CA LEU A 131 11.78 0.18 -8.87
C LEU A 131 13.00 0.72 -8.13
N THR A 132 12.87 1.94 -7.61
CA THR A 132 13.91 2.59 -6.82
C THR A 132 14.05 1.95 -5.44
N ARG A 133 15.22 2.14 -4.81
CA ARG A 133 15.46 1.74 -3.40
C ARG A 133 14.55 2.43 -2.38
N ARG A 134 13.83 3.50 -2.80
CA ARG A 134 12.90 4.26 -1.95
C ARG A 134 11.45 3.80 -2.09
N GLY A 135 11.19 2.76 -2.90
CA GLY A 135 9.86 2.18 -3.08
C GLY A 135 9.01 2.80 -4.19
N PHE A 136 9.61 3.64 -5.05
CA PHE A 136 8.93 4.31 -6.17
C PHE A 136 9.29 3.71 -7.52
N LEU A 137 8.34 3.71 -8.45
CA LEU A 137 8.49 3.32 -9.85
C LEU A 137 8.83 4.55 -10.70
N LEU A 138 9.84 4.39 -11.56
CA LEU A 138 10.22 5.38 -12.58
C LEU A 138 9.47 5.14 -13.89
N ASP A 139 9.12 6.21 -14.62
CA ASP A 139 8.49 6.12 -15.95
C ASP A 139 9.44 5.56 -17.02
N LYS A 140 10.75 5.82 -16.88
CA LYS A 140 11.80 5.36 -17.78
C LYS A 140 13.00 4.87 -16.97
N ALA A 141 13.67 3.85 -17.49
CA ALA A 141 14.90 3.36 -16.89
C ALA A 141 15.93 4.49 -16.93
N GLN A 142 16.45 4.88 -15.77
CA GLN A 142 17.64 5.71 -15.72
C GLN A 142 18.75 4.89 -16.38
N GLY A 143 19.27 5.39 -17.51
CA GLY A 143 20.36 4.73 -18.20
C GLY A 143 21.50 4.50 -17.21
N PHE A 144 21.82 3.23 -16.94
CA PHE A 144 23.02 2.90 -16.19
C PHE A 144 24.20 3.42 -16.99
N SER A 145 24.75 4.57 -16.60
CA SER A 145 26.11 4.92 -17.01
C SER A 145 27.03 3.95 -16.30
N SER A 146 27.44 2.90 -17.01
CA SER A 146 28.58 2.08 -16.60
C SER A 146 29.80 3.00 -16.60
N ALA A 147 30.18 3.48 -15.42
CA ALA A 147 31.47 4.09 -15.19
C ALA A 147 32.35 3.04 -14.50
N GLY A 148 33.32 2.55 -15.27
CA GLY A 148 34.67 2.07 -14.87
C GLY A 148 34.77 1.09 -13.73
#